data_AF-A0A9D6TCU8-F1
#
_entry.id   AF-A0A9D6TCU8-F1
#
_cell.length_a   1.000
_cell.length_b   1.000
_cell.length_c   1.000
_cell.angle_alpha   90.00
_cell.angle_beta   90.00
_cell.angle_gamma   90.00
#
_symmetry.space_group_name_H-M   'P 1'
#
loop_
_entity.id
_entity.type
_entity.pdbx_description
1 polymer ?
#
loop_
_entity_poly.entity_id
_entity_poly.type
_entity_poly.pdbx_seq_one_letter_code
_entity_poly.pdbx_strand_id
1 'polypeptide(L)'
;MFKRGLKKRSDDAVARFVAQLGDEVRLRCVLVFGSYARGNFTEGSDIDVCVVADGLPADIFARRHLRGRTVIAGMSAMGFTPAEFLELLQAGNFLLLDIMADGVVVFDDGFYQQAREEYAVVVQRRGLVREEKGWRFRVEQPAGAK
;
A
#
# COMPACT_ATOMS: atom_id res chain seq x y z
N MET A 1 12.19 -10.67 -22.00
CA MET A 1 13.06 -9.48 -22.09
C MET A 1 12.28 -8.17 -21.88
N PHE A 2 11.09 -8.02 -22.49
CA PHE A 2 10.24 -6.82 -22.39
C PHE A 2 9.75 -6.46 -20.96
N LYS A 3 9.14 -7.41 -20.23
CA LYS A 3 8.69 -7.18 -18.83
C LYS A 3 9.79 -6.72 -17.88
N ARG A 4 11.03 -7.19 -18.09
CA ARG A 4 12.20 -6.81 -17.26
C ARG A 4 12.59 -5.34 -17.50
N GLY A 5 12.51 -4.87 -18.74
CA GLY A 5 12.74 -3.46 -19.07
C GLY A 5 11.62 -2.54 -18.58
N LEU A 6 10.37 -3.00 -18.61
CA LEU A 6 9.24 -2.25 -18.05
C LEU A 6 9.38 -2.14 -16.52
N LYS A 7 9.66 -3.25 -15.82
CA LYS A 7 9.91 -3.25 -14.38
C LYS A 7 11.04 -2.30 -13.98
N LYS A 8 12.19 -2.33 -14.68
CA LYS A 8 13.31 -1.44 -14.37
C LYS A 8 12.91 0.04 -14.49
N ARG A 9 12.20 0.43 -15.54
CA ARG A 9 11.71 1.81 -15.72
C ARG A 9 10.77 2.22 -14.59
N SER A 10 9.91 1.32 -14.15
CA SER A 10 9.00 1.55 -13.02
C SER A 10 9.76 1.68 -11.70
N ASP A 11 10.77 0.84 -11.45
CA ASP A 11 11.63 0.93 -10.27
C ASP A 11 12.38 2.28 -10.26
N ASP A 12 12.94 2.71 -11.40
CA ASP A 12 13.63 3.99 -11.56
C ASP A 12 12.65 5.18 -11.33
N ALA A 13 11.41 5.08 -11.81
CA ALA A 13 10.38 6.09 -11.59
C ALA A 13 10.01 6.20 -10.10
N VAL A 14 9.78 5.07 -9.43
CA VAL A 14 9.44 5.04 -8.00
C VAL A 14 10.58 5.62 -7.16
N ALA A 15 11.83 5.29 -7.46
CA ALA A 15 12.99 5.85 -6.75
C ALA A 15 13.07 7.37 -6.88
N ARG A 16 12.82 7.91 -8.08
CA ARG A 16 12.77 9.37 -8.31
C ARG A 16 11.64 10.03 -7.54
N PHE A 17 10.45 9.40 -7.55
CA PHE A 17 9.29 9.89 -6.82
C PHE A 17 9.56 9.95 -5.31
N VAL A 18 10.12 8.87 -4.74
CA VAL A 18 10.47 8.81 -3.31
C VAL A 18 11.48 9.89 -2.95
N ALA A 19 12.53 10.08 -3.75
CA ALA A 19 13.54 11.11 -3.50
C ALA A 19 12.93 12.53 -3.50
N GLN A 20 12.15 12.87 -4.53
CA GLN A 20 11.53 14.20 -4.65
C GLN A 20 10.50 14.45 -3.55
N LEU A 21 9.66 13.46 -3.24
CA LEU A 21 8.64 13.62 -2.20
C LEU A 21 9.29 13.71 -0.81
N GLY A 22 10.41 13.02 -0.58
CA GLY A 22 11.18 13.09 0.66
C GLY A 22 11.76 14.47 0.97
N ASP A 23 11.94 15.32 -0.04
CA ASP A 23 12.34 16.73 0.15
C ASP A 23 11.17 17.61 0.63
N GLU A 24 9.92 17.17 0.40
CA GLU A 24 8.73 17.95 0.73
C GLU A 24 8.02 17.49 2.02
N VAL A 25 8.18 16.23 2.40
CA VAL A 25 7.52 15.61 3.58
C VAL A 25 8.45 14.63 4.28
N ARG A 26 8.17 14.37 5.56
CA ARG A 26 8.87 13.30 6.29
C ARG A 26 8.22 11.96 5.96
N LEU A 27 8.83 11.24 5.02
CA LEU A 27 8.43 9.88 4.67
C LEU A 27 8.61 8.94 5.88
N ARG A 28 7.62 8.07 6.07
CA ARG A 28 7.61 7.04 7.12
C ARG A 28 7.63 5.65 6.50
N CYS A 29 6.84 5.45 5.45
CA CYS A 29 6.88 4.23 4.65
C CYS A 29 6.37 4.52 3.22
N VAL A 30 6.94 3.84 2.23
CA VAL A 30 6.45 3.84 0.85
C VAL A 30 6.37 2.41 0.36
N LEU A 31 5.22 2.00 -0.16
CA LEU A 31 5.00 0.69 -0.74
C LEU A 31 4.49 0.81 -2.17
N VAL A 32 5.00 -0.03 -3.07
CA VAL A 32 4.33 -0.32 -4.34
C VAL A 32 3.34 -1.43 -4.10
N PHE A 33 2.11 -1.29 -4.58
CA PHE A 33 1.08 -2.32 -4.46
C PHE A 33 0.43 -2.59 -5.82
N GLY A 34 -0.70 -3.31 -5.83
CA GLY A 34 -1.47 -3.54 -7.04
C GLY A 34 -0.79 -4.49 -8.03
N SER A 35 -0.91 -4.21 -9.32
CA SER A 35 -0.49 -5.15 -10.38
C SER A 35 1.02 -5.33 -10.47
N TYR A 36 1.79 -4.29 -10.15
CA TYR A 36 3.24 -4.32 -10.12
C TYR A 36 3.77 -5.22 -9.00
N ALA A 37 3.20 -5.07 -7.79
CA ALA A 37 3.57 -5.90 -6.66
C ALA A 37 3.21 -7.39 -6.86
N ARG A 38 2.06 -7.66 -7.48
CA ARG A 38 1.59 -9.02 -7.81
C ARG A 38 2.23 -9.64 -9.06
N GLY A 39 3.04 -8.88 -9.81
CA GLY A 39 3.72 -9.36 -11.01
C GLY A 39 2.83 -9.57 -12.25
N ASN A 40 1.57 -9.14 -12.21
CA ASN A 40 0.60 -9.29 -13.29
C ASN A 40 0.32 -7.99 -14.08
N PHE A 41 1.15 -6.96 -13.91
CA PHE A 41 1.09 -5.70 -14.66
C PHE A 41 1.26 -5.88 -16.18
N THR A 42 0.68 -4.95 -16.92
CA THR A 42 0.71 -4.81 -18.38
C THR A 42 1.29 -3.45 -18.79
N GLU A 43 1.46 -3.19 -20.08
CA GLU A 43 1.97 -1.90 -20.58
C GLU A 43 1.06 -0.71 -20.23
N GLY A 44 -0.25 -0.93 -20.13
CA GLY A 44 -1.22 0.10 -19.73
C GLY A 44 -1.48 0.17 -18.22
N SER A 45 -0.71 -0.55 -17.39
CA SER A 45 -0.90 -0.52 -15.94
C SER A 45 -0.19 0.69 -15.32
N ASP A 46 -0.91 1.44 -14.50
CA ASP A 46 -0.32 2.43 -13.61
C ASP A 46 0.50 1.75 -12.49
N ILE A 47 1.49 2.47 -11.97
CA ILE A 47 2.25 2.08 -10.78
C ILE A 47 1.51 2.59 -9.55
N ASP A 48 0.88 1.67 -8.82
CA ASP A 48 0.16 2.00 -7.59
C ASP A 48 1.14 2.15 -6.42
N VAL A 49 1.15 3.33 -5.78
CA VAL A 49 2.07 3.67 -4.69
C VAL A 49 1.29 4.13 -3.45
N CYS A 50 1.55 3.48 -2.32
CA CYS A 50 1.08 3.93 -1.02
C CYS A 50 2.21 4.72 -0.35
N VAL A 51 1.90 5.94 0.10
CA VAL A 51 2.83 6.79 0.85
C VAL A 51 2.28 7.02 2.24
N VAL A 52 3.05 6.68 3.26
CA VAL A 52 2.80 7.08 4.65
C VAL A 52 3.83 8.14 5.01
N ALA A 53 3.38 9.34 5.38
CA ALA A 53 4.26 10.45 5.67
C ALA A 53 3.66 11.45 6.68
N ASP A 54 4.53 12.06 7.47
CA ASP A 54 4.21 13.25 8.26
C ASP A 54 4.36 14.52 7.39
N GLY A 55 3.55 15.55 7.63
CA GLY A 55 3.58 16.79 6.83
C GLY A 55 2.73 16.76 5.55
N LEU A 56 1.88 15.74 5.39
CA LEU A 56 0.86 15.71 4.34
C LEU A 56 -0.28 16.72 4.62
N PRO A 57 -1.00 17.20 3.59
CA PRO A 57 -2.14 18.11 3.78
C PRO A 57 -3.21 17.51 4.69
N ALA A 58 -3.88 18.36 5.48
CA ALA A 58 -4.99 17.95 6.34
C ALA A 58 -6.21 17.50 5.52
N ASP A 59 -6.48 18.18 4.40
CA ASP A 59 -7.54 17.80 3.47
C ASP A 59 -7.31 16.38 2.91
N ILE A 60 -8.31 15.52 3.10
CA ILE A 60 -8.24 14.10 2.75
C ILE A 60 -8.06 13.95 1.24
N PHE A 61 -8.81 14.71 0.44
CA PHE A 61 -8.75 14.60 -1.02
C PHE A 61 -7.39 15.01 -1.57
N ALA A 62 -6.84 16.12 -1.08
CA ALA A 62 -5.50 16.59 -1.43
C ALA A 62 -4.44 15.54 -1.05
N ARG A 63 -4.54 14.96 0.13
CA ARG A 63 -3.61 13.92 0.59
C ARG A 63 -3.72 12.62 -0.21
N ARG A 64 -4.93 12.16 -0.54
CA ARG A 64 -5.16 10.92 -1.33
C ARG A 64 -4.65 10.99 -2.74
N HIS A 65 -4.50 12.19 -3.30
CA HIS A 65 -3.99 12.39 -4.66
C HIS A 65 -2.64 13.12 -4.67
N LEU A 66 -2.03 13.34 -3.50
CA LEU A 66 -0.84 14.17 -3.30
C LEU A 66 -0.91 15.48 -4.12
N ARG A 67 -2.07 16.16 -4.08
CA ARG A 67 -2.33 17.37 -4.87
C ARG A 67 -1.28 18.45 -4.59
N GLY A 68 -0.78 19.06 -5.67
CA GLY A 68 0.25 20.10 -5.59
C GLY A 68 1.65 19.59 -5.31
N ARG A 69 1.86 18.26 -5.34
CA ARG A 69 3.17 17.61 -5.18
C ARG A 69 3.60 16.91 -6.44
N THR A 70 4.86 16.50 -6.48
CA THR A 70 5.43 15.82 -7.63
C THR A 70 4.80 14.44 -7.83
N VAL A 71 4.06 14.25 -8.92
CA VAL A 71 3.55 12.93 -9.35
C VAL A 71 4.12 12.61 -10.72
N ILE A 72 4.65 11.40 -10.87
CA ILE A 72 5.22 10.93 -12.14
C ILE A 72 4.08 10.36 -13.00
N ALA A 73 4.08 10.67 -14.31
CA ALA A 73 3.09 10.12 -15.24
C ALA A 73 3.09 8.58 -15.21
N GLY A 74 1.89 7.98 -15.22
CA GLY A 74 1.72 6.52 -15.08
C GLY A 74 1.88 5.99 -13.64
N MET A 75 1.80 6.88 -12.64
CA MET A 75 1.81 6.52 -11.23
C MET A 75 0.51 6.99 -10.56
N SER A 76 -0.11 6.11 -9.80
CA SER A 76 -1.25 6.41 -8.93
C SER A 76 -0.78 6.36 -7.49
N ALA A 77 -0.56 7.52 -6.88
CA ALA A 77 -0.03 7.63 -5.53
C ALA A 77 -1.12 8.05 -4.53
N MET A 78 -1.22 7.32 -3.41
CA MET A 78 -2.11 7.65 -2.30
C MET A 78 -1.32 7.93 -1.03
N GLY A 79 -1.44 9.16 -0.50
CA GLY A 79 -0.84 9.56 0.77
C GLY A 79 -1.73 9.24 1.97
N PHE A 80 -1.14 8.85 3.09
CA PHE A 80 -1.75 8.60 4.41
C PHE A 80 -0.88 9.24 5.49
N THR A 81 -1.48 9.82 6.53
CA THR A 81 -0.70 10.09 7.75
C THR A 81 -0.47 8.78 8.51
N PRO A 82 0.56 8.67 9.37
CA PRO A 82 0.79 7.46 10.16
C PRO A 82 -0.41 7.06 11.01
N ALA A 83 -1.04 8.02 11.69
CA ALA A 83 -2.21 7.79 12.53
C ALA A 83 -3.40 7.29 11.70
N GLU A 84 -3.72 7.97 10.60
CA GLU A 84 -4.83 7.60 9.71
C GLU A 84 -4.63 6.20 9.11
N PHE A 85 -3.40 5.86 8.73
CA PHE A 85 -3.10 4.54 8.19
C PHE A 85 -3.42 3.45 9.20
N LEU A 86 -2.96 3.59 10.45
CA LEU A 86 -3.20 2.61 11.50
C LEU A 86 -4.68 2.54 11.87
N GLU A 87 -5.38 3.67 11.97
CA GLU A 87 -6.82 3.72 12.26
C GLU A 87 -7.64 2.97 11.19
N LEU A 88 -7.36 3.22 9.91
CA LEU A 88 -8.04 2.55 8.80
C LEU A 88 -7.70 1.05 8.75
N LEU A 89 -6.45 0.70 9.05
CA LEU A 89 -6.02 -0.70 9.11
C LEU A 89 -6.75 -1.44 10.25
N GLN A 90 -6.83 -0.83 11.43
CA GLN A 90 -7.61 -1.32 12.58
C GLN A 90 -9.10 -1.50 12.26
N ALA A 91 -9.65 -0.55 11.51
CA ALA A 91 -11.02 -0.60 11.00
C ALA A 91 -11.24 -1.72 9.97
N GLY A 92 -10.18 -2.40 9.51
CA GLY A 92 -10.25 -3.51 8.55
C GLY A 92 -10.45 -3.02 7.12
N ASN A 93 -9.92 -1.83 6.78
CA ASN A 93 -10.00 -1.30 5.42
C ASN A 93 -9.30 -2.25 4.43
N PHE A 94 -10.05 -2.82 3.49
CA PHE A 94 -9.54 -3.83 2.56
C PHE A 94 -8.42 -3.35 1.64
N LEU A 95 -8.39 -2.07 1.27
CA LEU A 95 -7.28 -1.51 0.52
C LEU A 95 -5.99 -1.57 1.35
N LEU A 96 -6.03 -1.17 2.62
CA LEU A 96 -4.85 -1.26 3.48
C LEU A 96 -4.46 -2.70 3.79
N LEU A 97 -5.43 -3.60 3.93
CA LEU A 97 -5.15 -5.04 4.05
C LEU A 97 -4.43 -5.56 2.80
N ASP A 98 -4.87 -5.19 1.59
CA ASP A 98 -4.22 -5.55 0.33
C ASP A 98 -2.79 -4.99 0.24
N ILE A 99 -2.60 -3.71 0.59
CA ILE A 99 -1.29 -3.06 0.61
C ILE A 99 -0.36 -3.78 1.59
N MET A 100 -0.84 -4.13 2.79
CA MET A 100 0.00 -4.81 3.77
C MET A 100 0.27 -6.28 3.40
N ALA A 101 -0.67 -6.96 2.73
CA ALA A 101 -0.52 -8.35 2.33
C ALA A 101 0.46 -8.53 1.17
N ASP A 102 0.28 -7.74 0.11
CA ASP A 102 0.97 -7.93 -1.18
C ASP A 102 1.99 -6.82 -1.49
N GLY A 103 1.96 -5.70 -0.77
CA GLY A 103 2.80 -4.54 -1.06
C GLY A 103 4.29 -4.83 -0.91
N VAL A 104 5.06 -4.25 -1.84
CA VAL A 104 6.52 -4.28 -1.83
C VAL A 104 7.02 -2.99 -1.20
N VAL A 105 7.72 -3.11 -0.08
CA VAL A 105 8.33 -1.98 0.61
C VAL A 105 9.46 -1.41 -0.24
N VAL A 106 9.41 -0.10 -0.47
CA VAL A 106 10.43 0.68 -1.19
C VAL A 106 11.24 1.54 -0.23
N PHE A 107 10.55 2.12 0.75
CA PHE A 107 11.15 2.91 1.82
C PHE A 107 10.43 2.58 3.13
N ASP A 108 11.19 2.50 4.22
CA ASP A 108 10.66 2.32 5.57
C ASP A 108 11.61 2.95 6.58
N ASP A 109 11.05 3.69 7.54
CA ASP A 109 11.78 4.25 8.68
C ASP A 109 11.50 3.49 10.00
N GLY A 110 10.82 2.34 9.91
CA GLY A 110 10.37 1.51 11.02
C GLY A 110 8.85 1.49 11.17
N PHE A 111 8.14 2.41 10.51
CA PHE A 111 6.67 2.43 10.51
C PHE A 111 6.06 1.13 9.94
N TYR A 112 6.67 0.53 8.91
CA TYR A 112 6.14 -0.69 8.29
C TYR A 112 6.05 -1.84 9.28
N GLN A 113 7.04 -1.99 10.18
CA GLN A 113 7.02 -3.06 11.18
C GLN A 113 5.86 -2.90 12.15
N GLN A 114 5.64 -1.68 12.64
CA GLN A 114 4.48 -1.35 13.48
C GLN A 114 3.16 -1.64 12.74
N ALA A 115 3.03 -1.20 11.49
CA ALA A 115 1.84 -1.47 10.69
C ALA A 115 1.65 -2.98 10.41
N ARG A 116 2.74 -3.74 10.28
CA ARG A 116 2.71 -5.19 10.04
C ARG A 116 2.21 -5.96 11.26
N GLU A 117 2.61 -5.54 12.46
CA GLU A 117 2.09 -6.07 13.72
C GLU A 117 0.59 -5.81 13.84
N GLU A 118 0.16 -4.58 13.57
CA GLU A 118 -1.26 -4.21 13.62
C GLU A 118 -2.09 -4.98 12.58
N TYR A 119 -1.55 -5.13 11.37
CA TYR A 119 -2.16 -5.94 10.31
C TYR A 119 -2.37 -7.39 10.77
N ALA A 120 -1.36 -8.01 11.41
CA ALA A 120 -1.47 -9.38 11.89
C ALA A 120 -2.57 -9.52 12.96
N VAL A 121 -2.65 -8.57 13.89
CA VAL A 121 -3.72 -8.50 14.91
C VAL A 121 -5.10 -8.39 14.25
N VAL A 122 -5.26 -7.49 13.26
CA VAL A 122 -6.54 -7.28 12.57
C VAL A 122 -6.98 -8.53 11.80
N VAL A 123 -6.07 -9.14 11.04
CA VAL A 123 -6.34 -10.38 10.28
C VAL A 123 -6.78 -11.49 11.21
N GLN A 124 -6.07 -11.69 12.33
CA GLN A 124 -6.43 -12.70 13.31
C GLN A 124 -7.77 -12.40 13.99
N ARG A 125 -7.94 -11.18 14.53
CA ARG A 125 -9.14 -10.77 15.28
C ARG A 125 -10.41 -10.84 14.43
N ARG A 126 -10.32 -10.52 13.15
CA ARG A 126 -11.45 -10.55 12.21
C ARG A 126 -11.62 -11.90 11.51
N GLY A 127 -10.76 -12.88 11.80
CA GLY A 127 -10.78 -14.19 11.15
C GLY A 127 -10.58 -14.10 9.64
N LEU A 128 -9.79 -13.15 9.15
CA LEU A 128 -9.57 -12.98 7.71
C LEU A 128 -8.55 -14.00 7.20
N VAL A 129 -8.81 -14.53 6.01
CA VAL A 129 -7.91 -15.42 5.30
C VAL A 129 -7.64 -14.80 3.93
N ARG A 130 -6.35 -14.62 3.60
CA ARG A 130 -5.92 -14.14 2.28
C ARG A 130 -6.14 -15.26 1.26
N GLU A 131 -6.85 -14.93 0.19
CA GLU A 131 -7.05 -15.78 -0.99
C GLU A 131 -6.34 -15.13 -2.19
N GLU A 132 -6.20 -15.85 -3.31
CA GLU A 132 -5.47 -15.35 -4.51
C GLU A 132 -6.02 -14.01 -5.03
N LYS A 133 -7.35 -13.80 -4.95
CA LYS A 133 -8.03 -12.62 -5.50
C LYS A 133 -8.79 -11.80 -4.46
N GLY A 134 -8.49 -11.96 -3.18
CA GLY A 134 -9.13 -11.16 -2.13
C GLY A 134 -9.08 -11.79 -0.76
N TRP A 135 -10.17 -11.64 -0.02
CA TRP A 135 -10.26 -12.03 1.38
C TRP A 135 -11.50 -12.87 1.63
N ARG A 136 -11.38 -13.84 2.52
CA ARG A 136 -12.50 -14.63 3.02
C ARG A 136 -12.53 -14.57 4.53
N PHE A 137 -13.73 -14.56 5.11
CA PHE A 137 -13.91 -14.77 6.54
C PHE A 137 -13.79 -16.26 6.86
N ARG A 138 -13.03 -16.59 7.90
CA ARG A 138 -13.02 -17.92 8.50
C ARG A 138 -14.40 -18.16 9.09
N VAL A 139 -15.15 -19.05 8.44
CA VAL A 139 -16.38 -19.58 9.00
C VAL A 139 -15.97 -20.71 9.93
N GLU A 140 -16.22 -20.57 11.22
CA GLU A 140 -16.21 -21.72 12.11
C GLU A 140 -17.37 -22.62 11.67
N GLN A 141 -17.07 -23.86 11.24
CA GLN A 141 -18.13 -24.83 11.04
C GLN A 141 -18.80 -25.06 12.40
N PRO A 142 -20.13 -24.94 12.52
CA PRO A 142 -20.79 -25.39 13.74
C PRO A 142 -20.44 -26.87 13.94
N ALA A 143 -19.98 -27.22 15.13
CA ALA A 143 -19.68 -28.59 15.48
C ALA A 143 -20.96 -29.44 15.32
N GLY A 144 -21.02 -30.24 14.26
CA GLY A 144 -22.06 -31.27 14.12
C GLY A 144 -23.01 -31.20 12.92
N ALA A 145 -22.66 -30.57 11.79
CA ALA A 145 -23.38 -30.84 10.54
C ALA A 145 -22.92 -32.18 9.93
N LYS A 146 -23.55 -33.27 10.35
CA LYS A 146 -23.60 -34.54 9.60
C LYS A 146 -24.78 -34.53 8.64
#